data_AF-A0A0L0VH16-F1
#
_entry.id   AF-A0A0L0VH16-F1
#
_cell.length_a   1.000
_cell.length_b   1.000
_cell.length_c   1.000
_cell.angle_alpha   90.00
_cell.angle_beta   90.00
_cell.angle_gamma   90.00
#
_symmetry.space_group_name_H-M   'P 1'
#
loop_
_entity.id
_entity.type
_entity.pdbx_description
1 polymer ?
#
loop_
_entity_poly.entity_id
_entity_poly.type
_entity_poly.pdbx_seq_one_letter_code
_entity_poly.pdbx_strand_id
1 'polypeptide(L)'
;MTPKEFMFHFVSSENSKITYLRRYWSTNTGVKVRALCEEIKETPLGRSLWKDLIQEEAMKIIIKEEPIRGDFTRTEASKAQQLSQRNSLLSRQLSIMIA
;
A
#
# COMPACT_ATOMS: atom_id res chain seq x y z
N MET A 1 -23.07 4.14 -14.76
CA MET A 1 -21.80 3.53 -14.31
C MET A 1 -20.73 4.60 -14.35
N THR A 2 -20.27 5.02 -13.18
CA THR A 2 -19.15 5.96 -13.02
C THR A 2 -17.81 5.25 -13.24
N PRO A 3 -16.70 5.97 -13.52
CA PRO A 3 -15.38 5.36 -13.60
C PRO A 3 -15.00 4.56 -12.34
N LYS A 4 -15.39 5.06 -11.15
CA LYS A 4 -15.16 4.38 -9.87
C LYS A 4 -15.93 3.06 -9.77
N GLU A 5 -17.21 3.06 -10.13
CA GLU A 5 -18.04 1.85 -10.16
C GLU A 5 -17.53 0.85 -11.19
N PHE A 6 -17.12 1.33 -12.38
CA PHE A 6 -16.53 0.49 -13.41
C PHE A 6 -15.28 -0.22 -12.89
N MET A 7 -14.34 0.50 -12.27
CA MET A 7 -13.11 -0.08 -11.75
C MET A 7 -13.38 -1.11 -10.66
N PHE A 8 -14.33 -0.81 -9.75
CA PHE A 8 -14.73 -1.76 -8.71
C PHE A 8 -15.32 -3.04 -9.32
N HIS A 9 -16.28 -2.93 -10.23
CA HIS A 9 -16.88 -4.10 -10.87
C HIS A 9 -15.86 -4.85 -11.74
N PHE A 10 -14.97 -4.15 -12.44
CA PHE A 10 -13.95 -4.77 -13.25
C PHE A 10 -12.97 -5.60 -12.42
N VAL A 11 -12.54 -5.10 -11.26
CA VAL A 11 -11.59 -5.82 -10.38
C VAL A 11 -12.28 -6.95 -9.61
N SER A 12 -13.50 -6.73 -9.13
CA SER A 12 -14.24 -7.69 -8.28
C SER A 12 -15.06 -8.71 -9.06
N SER A 13 -15.21 -8.58 -10.38
CA SER A 13 -16.05 -9.51 -11.15
C SER A 13 -15.46 -10.91 -11.19
N GLU A 14 -16.32 -11.89 -10.88
CA GLU A 14 -16.07 -13.33 -11.04
C GLU A 14 -16.27 -13.81 -12.48
N ASN A 15 -16.73 -12.94 -13.40
CA ASN A 15 -16.92 -13.29 -14.79
C ASN A 15 -15.60 -13.75 -15.42
N SER A 16 -15.58 -14.96 -15.97
CA SER A 16 -14.37 -15.59 -16.51
C SER A 16 -13.69 -14.78 -17.61
N LYS A 17 -14.44 -14.06 -18.46
CA LYS A 17 -13.89 -13.18 -19.50
C LYS A 17 -13.20 -11.96 -18.87
N ILE A 18 -13.82 -11.35 -17.86
CA ILE A 18 -13.24 -10.19 -17.17
C ILE A 18 -11.99 -10.61 -16.39
N THR A 19 -12.04 -11.75 -15.70
CA THR A 19 -10.88 -12.35 -15.03
C THR A 19 -9.74 -12.63 -16.01
N TYR A 20 -10.04 -13.14 -17.21
CA TYR A 20 -9.04 -13.35 -18.25
C TYR A 20 -8.38 -12.03 -18.68
N LEU A 21 -9.16 -10.95 -18.83
CA LEU A 21 -8.62 -9.63 -19.18
C LEU A 21 -7.72 -9.03 -18.08
N ARG A 22 -8.00 -9.30 -16.80
CA ARG A 22 -7.14 -8.83 -15.70
C ARG A 22 -5.75 -9.44 -15.73
N ARG A 23 -5.53 -10.60 -16.36
CA ARG A 23 -4.19 -11.21 -16.50
C ARG A 23 -3.23 -10.32 -17.29
N TYR A 24 -3.74 -9.46 -18.17
CA TYR A 24 -2.90 -8.52 -18.91
C TYR A 24 -2.32 -7.42 -18.02
N TRP A 25 -2.89 -7.16 -16.84
CA TRP A 25 -2.41 -6.15 -15.89
C TRP A 25 -1.05 -6.49 -15.28
N SER A 26 -0.72 -7.79 -15.19
CA SER A 26 0.56 -8.30 -14.68
C SER A 26 1.61 -8.54 -15.76
N THR A 27 1.40 -8.01 -16.97
CA THR A 27 2.38 -8.10 -18.07
C THR A 27 3.40 -6.96 -17.99
N ASN A 28 4.49 -7.04 -18.77
CA ASN A 28 5.52 -5.98 -18.80
C ASN A 28 4.99 -4.60 -19.24
N THR A 29 3.91 -4.55 -20.02
CA THR A 29 3.24 -3.30 -20.37
C THR A 29 2.24 -2.85 -19.31
N GLY A 30 1.70 -3.81 -18.55
CA GLY A 30 1.05 -3.65 -17.25
C GLY A 30 0.02 -2.53 -17.08
N VAL A 31 -0.34 -2.29 -15.81
CA VAL A 31 -1.13 -1.11 -15.43
C VAL A 31 -0.19 0.05 -15.17
N LYS A 32 -0.53 1.23 -15.70
CA LYS A 32 0.11 2.49 -15.31
C LYS A 32 -0.37 2.93 -13.93
N VAL A 33 -0.06 2.14 -12.89
CA VAL A 33 -0.53 2.33 -11.51
C VAL A 33 -0.28 3.77 -11.03
N ARG A 34 0.88 4.34 -11.39
CA ARG A 34 1.26 5.72 -11.02
C ARG A 34 0.21 6.78 -11.42
N ALA A 35 -0.39 6.67 -12.61
CA ALA A 35 -1.39 7.63 -13.07
C ALA A 35 -2.68 7.52 -12.23
N LEU A 36 -3.09 6.30 -11.87
CA LEU A 36 -4.22 6.08 -10.97
C LEU A 36 -3.94 6.65 -9.57
N CYS A 37 -2.71 6.50 -9.08
CA CYS A 37 -2.30 7.06 -7.80
C CYS A 37 -2.34 8.58 -7.78
N GLU A 38 -1.91 9.24 -8.86
CA GLU A 38 -1.93 10.70 -8.99
C GLU A 38 -3.36 11.22 -8.81
N GLU A 39 -4.33 10.63 -9.54
CA GLU A 39 -5.75 10.97 -9.41
C GLU A 39 -6.28 10.78 -7.97
N ILE A 40 -5.93 9.67 -7.31
CA ILE A 40 -6.35 9.41 -5.93
C ILE A 40 -5.80 10.47 -4.96
N LYS A 41 -4.56 10.92 -5.18
CA LYS A 41 -3.85 11.86 -4.29
C LYS A 41 -4.26 13.32 -4.48
N GLU A 42 -5.16 13.65 -5.39
CA GLU A 42 -5.64 15.03 -5.57
C GLU A 42 -6.36 15.55 -4.32
N THR A 43 -7.06 14.67 -3.60
CA THR A 43 -7.79 15.04 -2.38
C THR A 43 -6.99 14.76 -1.09
N PRO A 44 -7.15 15.55 -0.02
CA PRO A 44 -6.53 15.25 1.28
C PRO A 44 -6.88 13.86 1.82
N LEU A 45 -8.14 13.44 1.68
CA LEU A 45 -8.60 12.11 2.07
C LEU A 45 -7.90 11.02 1.27
N GLY A 46 -7.84 11.16 -0.06
CA GLY A 46 -7.20 10.19 -0.93
C GLY A 46 -5.68 10.06 -0.67
N ARG A 47 -4.99 11.15 -0.30
CA ARG A 47 -3.59 11.08 0.17
C ARG A 47 -3.43 10.26 1.44
N SER A 48 -4.34 10.44 2.41
CA SER A 48 -4.31 9.64 3.66
C SER A 48 -4.53 8.16 3.36
N LEU A 49 -5.60 7.83 2.63
CA LEU A 49 -5.91 6.45 2.27
C LEU A 49 -4.79 5.77 1.47
N TRP A 50 -4.17 6.51 0.54
CA TRP A 50 -3.02 6.01 -0.21
C TRP A 50 -1.81 5.73 0.69
N LYS A 51 -1.53 6.62 1.66
CA LYS A 51 -0.45 6.43 2.63
C LYS A 51 -0.69 5.19 3.49
N ASP A 52 -1.90 5.02 4.01
CA ASP A 52 -2.26 3.89 4.86
C ASP A 52 -2.13 2.56 4.10
N LEU A 53 -2.61 2.52 2.85
CA LEU A 53 -2.47 1.36 1.96
C LEU A 53 -1.00 0.99 1.71
N ILE A 54 -0.15 1.97 1.37
CA ILE A 54 1.27 1.72 1.12
C ILE A 54 1.98 1.23 2.39
N GLN A 55 1.62 1.79 3.55
CA GLN A 55 2.16 1.33 4.82
C GLN A 55 1.77 -0.11 5.11
N GLU A 56 0.50 -0.48 4.88
CA GLU A 56 0.02 -1.86 5.05
C GLU A 56 0.75 -2.84 4.13
N GLU A 57 0.86 -2.52 2.84
CA GLU A 57 1.54 -3.38 1.86
C GLU A 57 3.04 -3.51 2.14
N ALA A 58 3.71 -2.41 2.54
CA ALA A 58 5.11 -2.45 2.94
C ALA A 58 5.33 -3.39 4.14
N MET A 59 4.44 -3.37 5.14
CA MET A 59 4.53 -4.30 6.27
C MET A 59 4.35 -5.76 5.83
N LYS A 60 3.41 -6.06 4.94
CA LYS A 60 3.21 -7.42 4.41
C LYS A 60 4.44 -7.93 3.69
N ILE A 61 5.11 -7.08 2.91
CA ILE A 61 6.35 -7.43 2.21
C ILE A 61 7.44 -7.74 3.23
N ILE A 62 7.67 -6.85 4.21
CA ILE A 62 8.68 -7.05 5.25
C ILE A 62 8.45 -8.39 5.98
N ILE A 63 7.22 -8.67 6.40
CA ILE A 63 6.87 -9.92 7.09
C ILE A 63 7.12 -11.15 6.20
N LYS A 64 6.81 -11.05 4.90
CA LYS A 64 6.99 -12.15 3.94
C LYS A 64 8.46 -12.39 3.59
N GLU A 65 9.27 -11.33 3.61
CA GLU A 65 10.70 -11.37 3.33
C GLU A 65 11.54 -11.74 4.56
N GLU A 66 10.96 -11.78 5.77
CA GLU A 66 11.64 -12.37 6.93
C GLU A 66 11.98 -13.84 6.62
N PRO A 67 13.28 -14.21 6.57
CA PRO A 67 13.67 -15.60 6.40
C PRO A 67 13.20 -16.40 7.62
N ILE A 68 12.97 -17.70 7.42
CA ILE A 68 12.71 -18.67 8.50
C ILE A 68 13.67 -18.37 9.65
N ARG A 69 13.08 -17.97 10.79
CA ARG A 69 13.74 -17.56 12.03
C ARG A 69 14.96 -18.43 12.34
N GLY A 70 16.12 -17.94 11.94
CA GLY A 70 17.43 -18.39 12.34
C GLY A 70 18.33 -17.18 12.22
N ASP A 71 18.71 -16.61 13.35
CA ASP A 71 19.58 -15.44 13.51
C ASP A 71 19.02 -14.06 13.13
N PHE A 72 17.92 -13.65 13.76
CA PHE A 72 17.71 -12.22 14.02
C PHE A 72 18.77 -11.75 15.02
N THR A 73 19.86 -11.16 14.54
CA THR A 73 20.82 -10.52 15.44
C THR A 73 20.12 -9.37 16.17
N ARG A 74 20.32 -9.30 17.50
CA ARG A 74 19.70 -8.34 18.44
C ARG A 74 19.69 -6.88 17.97
N THR A 75 20.64 -6.54 17.09
CA THR A 75 20.81 -5.22 16.48
C THR A 75 19.69 -4.86 15.48
N GLU A 76 19.17 -5.81 14.71
CA GLU A 76 18.17 -5.54 13.67
C GLU A 76 16.77 -5.40 14.25
N ALA A 77 16.42 -6.22 15.24
CA ALA A 77 15.21 -6.06 16.03
C ALA A 77 15.17 -4.69 16.73
N SER A 78 16.32 -4.23 17.24
CA SER A 78 16.44 -2.90 17.83
C SER A 78 16.19 -1.78 16.80
N LYS A 79 16.68 -1.91 15.56
CA LYS A 79 16.43 -0.94 14.48
C LYS A 79 14.97 -0.89 14.06
N ALA A 80 14.31 -2.04 13.90
CA ALA A 80 12.90 -2.11 13.56
C ALA A 80 12.02 -1.46 14.64
N GLN A 81 12.35 -1.71 15.91
CA GLN A 81 11.65 -1.11 17.05
C GLN A 81 11.89 0.41 17.13
N GLN A 82 13.11 0.88 16.85
CA GLN A 82 13.41 2.31 16.80
C GLN A 82 12.69 3.02 15.63
N LEU A 83 12.60 2.40 14.46
CA LEU A 83 11.87 2.94 13.31
C LEU A 83 10.37 3.06 13.59
N SER A 84 9.78 2.03 14.22
CA SER A 84 8.38 2.04 14.65
C SER A 84 8.11 3.15 15.69
N GLN A 85 8.98 3.29 16.69
CA GLN A 85 8.88 4.36 17.69
C GLN A 85 9.05 5.75 17.08
N ARG A 86 9.99 5.93 16.13
CA ARG A 86 10.22 7.21 15.45
C ARG A 86 9.01 7.63 14.63
N ASN A 87 8.39 6.71 13.90
CA ASN A 87 7.22 6.99 13.08
C ASN A 87 5.98 7.32 13.92
N SER A 88 5.81 6.64 15.07
CA SER A 88 4.79 6.96 16.08
C SER A 88 4.94 8.40 16.62
N LEU A 89 6.17 8.80 16.97
CA LEU A 89 6.47 10.13 17.48
C LEU A 89 6.24 11.22 16.42
N LEU A 90 6.68 10.99 15.18
CA LEU A 90 6.45 11.92 14.06
C LEU A 90 4.95 12.09 13.79
N SER A 91 4.18 11.01 13.84
CA SER A 91 2.73 11.08 13.66
C SER A 91 2.03 11.87 14.76
N ARG A 92 2.48 11.74 16.02
CA ARG A 92 1.96 12.53 17.15
C ARG A 92 2.35 14.00 17.07
N GLN A 93 3.58 14.31 16.66
CA GLN A 93 4.03 15.70 16.48
C GLN A 93 3.27 16.40 15.35
N LEU A 94 3.02 15.71 14.25
CA LEU A 94 2.18 16.22 13.17
C LEU A 94 0.74 16.48 13.63
N SER A 95 0.15 15.64 14.48
CA SER A 95 -1.19 15.89 15.03
C SER A 95 -1.26 17.11 15.96
N ILE A 96 -0.18 17.48 16.64
CA ILE A 96 -0.12 18.66 17.51
C ILE A 96 0.07 19.95 16.70
N MET A 97 0.78 19.91 15.57
CA MET A 97 1.03 21.09 14.73
C MET A 97 -0.17 21.54 13.88
N ILE A 98 -1.21 20.71 13.77
CA ILE A 98 -2.39 20.96 12.93
C ILE A 98 -3.66 21.23 13.78
N ALA A 99 -3.52 21.30 15.11
CA ALA A 99 -4.55 21.72 16.05
C ALA A 99 -4.29 23.15 16.55
#